data_AF-A0A6P1HJB8-F1
#
_entry.id   AF-A0A6P1HJB8-F1
#
_cell.length_a   1.000
_cell.length_b   1.000
_cell.length_c   1.000
_cell.angle_alpha   90.00
_cell.angle_beta   90.00
_cell.angle_gamma   90.00
#
_symmetry.space_group_name_H-M   'P 1'
#
loop_
_entity.id
_entity.type
_entity.pdbx_description
1 polymer ?
#
loop_
_entity_poly.entity_id
_entity_poly.type
_entity_poly.pdbx_seq_one_letter_code
_entity_poly.pdbx_strand_id
1 'polypeptide(L)'
;MSKLEEDLVFETKQGPKKVIILSDVYCGSSGDSFVETCKYSSKVTVIGRPTLGMNDYANVAFKEWDNKFQLMYPTSKSSRVDEGNGMSGVGIQPNVYLPWTPSHLEQDIDLNIAIEDCFKERV
;
A
#
# COMPACT_ATOMS: atom_id res chain seq x y z
N MET A 1 21.22 -19.23 20.24
CA MET A 1 19.81 -19.19 19.83
C MET A 1 19.07 -20.31 20.55
N SER A 2 17.79 -20.10 20.88
CA SER A 2 16.94 -21.18 21.40
C SER A 2 16.57 -22.15 20.27
N LYS A 3 16.20 -23.39 20.62
CA LYS A 3 15.75 -24.40 19.64
C LYS A 3 14.57 -23.90 18.79
N LEU A 4 13.73 -23.05 19.36
CA LEU A 4 12.60 -22.40 18.67
C LEU A 4 13.07 -21.39 17.63
N GLU A 5 14.17 -20.67 17.89
CA GLU A 5 14.73 -19.71 16.94
C GLU A 5 15.36 -20.42 15.73
N GLU A 6 16.00 -21.58 15.94
CA GLU A 6 16.54 -22.39 14.84
C GLU A 6 15.45 -22.93 13.91
N ASP A 7 14.31 -23.36 14.45
CA ASP A 7 13.16 -23.84 13.67
C ASP A 7 12.46 -22.73 12.86
N LEU A 8 12.75 -21.45 13.14
CA LEU A 8 12.21 -20.28 12.44
C LEU A 8 13.16 -19.72 11.36
N VAL A 9 14.36 -20.31 11.19
CA VAL A 9 15.30 -19.91 10.15
C VAL A 9 15.11 -20.78 8.91
N PHE A 10 14.57 -20.18 7.84
CA PHE A 10 14.41 -20.82 6.54
C PHE A 10 15.52 -20.34 5.60
N GLU A 11 16.10 -21.24 4.82
CA GLU A 11 16.96 -20.83 3.69
C GLU A 11 16.10 -20.08 2.67
N THR A 12 16.49 -18.83 2.39
CA THR A 12 15.81 -17.99 1.40
C THR A 12 16.77 -17.60 0.29
N LYS A 13 16.23 -17.43 -0.92
CA LYS A 13 16.99 -16.83 -2.01
C LYS A 13 17.12 -15.33 -1.78
N GLN A 14 18.24 -14.74 -2.24
CA GLN A 14 18.41 -13.30 -2.18
C GLN A 14 17.27 -12.61 -2.95
N GLY A 15 16.53 -11.75 -2.26
CA GLY A 15 15.46 -10.94 -2.86
C GLY A 15 15.99 -9.84 -3.79
N PRO A 16 15.11 -9.17 -4.53
CA PRO A 16 15.48 -8.08 -5.42
C PRO A 16 16.23 -6.96 -4.67
N LYS A 17 17.15 -6.29 -5.38
CA LYS A 17 17.89 -5.13 -4.84
C LYS A 17 17.05 -3.85 -4.86
N LYS A 18 16.11 -3.75 -5.80
CA LYS A 18 15.21 -2.62 -6.03
C LYS A 18 13.80 -3.12 -6.31
N VAL A 19 12.79 -2.49 -5.72
CA VAL A 19 11.37 -2.81 -5.87
C VAL A 19 10.62 -1.51 -6.13
N ILE A 20 9.87 -1.45 -7.23
CA ILE A 20 8.95 -0.35 -7.48
C ILE A 20 7.54 -0.83 -7.17
N ILE A 21 6.79 -0.01 -6.41
CA ILE A 21 5.37 -0.22 -6.16
C ILE A 21 4.61 0.91 -6.85
N LEU A 22 3.66 0.56 -7.71
CA LEU A 22 2.71 1.51 -8.26
C LEU A 22 1.53 1.63 -7.29
N SER A 23 1.16 2.85 -6.92
CA SER A 23 0.01 3.12 -6.06
C SER A 23 -0.88 4.20 -6.64
N ASP A 24 -2.17 4.12 -6.33
CA ASP A 24 -3.13 5.07 -6.83
C ASP A 24 -4.37 5.18 -5.91
N VAL A 25 -5.33 6.05 -6.25
CA VAL A 25 -6.51 6.31 -5.40
C VAL A 25 -7.46 5.11 -5.28
N TYR A 26 -7.25 4.03 -6.02
CA TYR A 26 -8.00 2.77 -5.88
C TYR A 26 -7.28 1.76 -4.97
N CYS A 27 -6.03 2.00 -4.58
CA CYS A 27 -5.37 1.23 -3.55
C CYS A 27 -5.97 1.58 -2.18
N GLY A 28 -6.83 0.74 -1.62
CA GLY A 28 -7.40 0.93 -0.28
C GLY A 28 -7.30 -0.32 0.59
N SER A 29 -7.68 -0.21 1.85
CA SER A 29 -7.80 -1.33 2.78
C SER A 29 -6.44 -2.00 3.01
N SER A 30 -6.30 -3.30 2.73
CA SER A 30 -4.99 -3.97 2.73
C SER A 30 -3.99 -3.31 1.78
N GLY A 31 -4.44 -2.60 0.75
CA GLY A 31 -3.60 -1.80 -0.15
C GLY A 31 -2.94 -0.61 0.55
N ASP A 32 -3.69 0.14 1.38
CA ASP A 32 -3.11 1.21 2.22
C ASP A 32 -2.03 0.62 3.15
N SER A 33 -2.36 -0.48 3.83
CA SER A 33 -1.45 -1.15 4.76
C SER A 33 -0.20 -1.69 4.05
N PHE A 34 -0.35 -2.25 2.85
CA PHE A 34 0.75 -2.77 2.04
C PHE A 34 1.72 -1.65 1.65
N VAL A 35 1.20 -0.55 1.08
CA VAL A 35 2.02 0.59 0.68
C VAL A 35 2.72 1.21 1.90
N GLU A 36 1.99 1.43 3.00
CA GLU A 36 2.55 1.96 4.24
C GLU A 36 3.69 1.08 4.77
N THR A 37 3.47 -0.23 4.83
CA THR A 37 4.46 -1.18 5.37
C THR A 37 5.69 -1.28 4.46
N CYS A 38 5.49 -1.39 3.14
CA CYS A 38 6.59 -1.54 2.21
C CYS A 38 7.51 -0.31 2.16
N LYS A 39 6.97 0.89 2.43
CA LYS A 39 7.77 2.13 2.49
C LYS A 39 8.84 2.16 3.59
N TYR A 40 8.76 1.27 4.59
CA TYR A 40 9.83 1.14 5.58
C TYR A 40 11.10 0.47 5.02
N SER A 41 11.02 -0.19 3.87
CA SER A 41 12.17 -0.81 3.21
C SER A 41 12.94 0.20 2.37
N SER A 42 14.26 0.28 2.55
CA SER A 42 15.14 1.12 1.72
C SER A 42 15.24 0.66 0.25
N LYS A 43 14.74 -0.54 -0.06
CA LYS A 43 14.72 -1.09 -1.43
C LYS A 43 13.49 -0.68 -2.22
N VAL A 44 12.49 -0.09 -1.56
CA VAL A 44 11.17 0.20 -2.14
C VAL A 44 11.07 1.67 -2.52
N THR A 45 10.63 1.92 -3.75
CA THR A 45 10.15 3.24 -4.19
C THR A 45 8.71 3.11 -4.63
N VAL A 46 7.81 3.84 -3.97
CA VAL A 46 6.41 3.95 -4.37
C VAL A 46 6.24 5.10 -5.36
N ILE A 47 5.65 4.82 -6.52
CA ILE A 47 5.44 5.78 -7.61
C ILE A 47 3.95 5.83 -7.93
N GLY A 48 3.42 7.01 -8.25
CA GLY A 48 2.03 7.18 -8.67
C GLY A 48 1.31 8.22 -7.82
N ARG A 49 0.15 7.88 -7.28
CA ARG A 49 -0.72 8.80 -6.52
C ARG A 49 -0.92 8.27 -5.10
N PRO A 50 -1.41 9.12 -4.18
CA PRO A 50 -1.79 8.66 -2.86
C PRO A 50 -2.80 7.52 -2.94
N THR A 51 -2.70 6.60 -1.99
CA THR A 51 -3.70 5.55 -1.80
C THR A 51 -5.06 6.14 -1.38
N LEU A 52 -6.09 5.32 -1.29
CA LEU A 52 -7.45 5.76 -0.93
C LEU A 52 -7.53 6.32 0.50
N GLY A 53 -6.75 5.76 1.44
CA GLY A 53 -6.70 6.21 2.82
C GLY A 53 -7.91 5.81 3.65
N MET A 54 -8.24 4.52 3.71
CA MET A 54 -9.48 4.05 4.39
C MET A 54 -9.27 3.40 5.76
N ASN A 55 -8.03 3.26 6.24
CA ASN A 55 -7.72 2.48 7.45
C ASN A 55 -7.75 3.28 8.77
N ASP A 56 -8.27 4.51 8.77
CA ASP A 56 -8.56 5.23 10.01
C ASP A 56 -9.54 4.45 10.91
N TYR A 57 -10.49 3.75 10.27
CA TYR A 57 -11.42 2.86 10.92
C TYR A 57 -11.38 1.50 10.20
N ALA A 58 -11.01 0.45 10.93
CA ALA A 58 -10.69 -0.85 10.35
C ALA A 58 -11.36 -2.01 11.10
N ASN A 59 -10.94 -3.24 10.78
CA ASN A 59 -11.49 -4.48 11.34
C ASN A 59 -13.01 -4.55 11.14
N VAL A 60 -13.42 -4.54 9.88
CA VAL A 60 -14.83 -4.52 9.50
C VAL A 60 -15.51 -5.80 9.99
N ALA A 61 -16.55 -5.63 10.80
CA ALA A 61 -17.47 -6.68 11.18
C ALA A 61 -18.74 -6.57 10.33
N PHE A 62 -19.47 -7.70 10.27
CA PHE A 62 -20.65 -7.86 9.44
C PHE A 62 -21.84 -8.22 10.30
N LYS A 63 -22.98 -7.58 10.05
CA LYS A 63 -24.29 -7.99 10.57
C LYS A 63 -25.20 -8.27 9.39
N GLU A 64 -25.71 -9.48 9.31
CA GLU A 64 -26.60 -9.93 8.23
C GLU A 64 -28.03 -10.12 8.75
N TRP A 65 -29.00 -9.81 7.89
CA TRP A 65 -30.43 -10.04 8.12
C TRP A 65 -31.05 -10.78 6.94
N ASP A 66 -31.59 -11.95 7.20
CA ASP A 66 -32.34 -12.80 6.26
C ASP A 66 -31.64 -13.00 4.90
N ASN A 67 -30.30 -12.94 4.86
CA ASN A 67 -29.49 -12.95 3.63
C ASN A 67 -29.92 -11.89 2.58
N LYS A 68 -30.56 -10.80 3.01
CA LYS A 68 -31.03 -9.70 2.15
C LYS A 68 -30.25 -8.41 2.35
N PHE A 69 -29.85 -8.16 3.59
CA PHE A 69 -29.11 -6.96 3.97
C PHE A 69 -27.88 -7.34 4.78
N GLN A 70 -26.78 -6.65 4.50
CA GLN A 70 -25.55 -6.74 5.25
C GLN A 70 -25.13 -5.33 5.67
N LEU A 71 -24.94 -5.11 6.96
CA LEU A 71 -24.30 -3.92 7.51
C LEU A 71 -22.83 -4.23 7.75
N MET A 72 -21.96 -3.46 7.12
CA MET A 72 -20.52 -3.45 7.35
C MET A 72 -20.19 -2.27 8.26
N TYR A 73 -19.47 -2.51 9.35
CA TYR A 73 -19.06 -1.46 10.27
C TYR A 73 -17.67 -1.74 10.86
N PRO A 74 -16.84 -0.70 11.07
CA PRO A 74 -15.52 -0.87 11.66
C PRO A 74 -15.63 -1.19 13.16
N THR A 75 -14.71 -2.00 13.66
CA THR A 75 -14.62 -2.33 15.10
C THR A 75 -13.36 -1.78 15.76
N SER A 76 -12.55 -1.03 15.01
CA SER A 76 -11.32 -0.42 15.49
C SER A 76 -11.14 0.96 14.89
N LYS A 77 -10.52 1.86 15.65
CA LYS A 77 -10.14 3.21 15.24
C LYS A 77 -8.64 3.42 15.49
N SER A 78 -7.94 3.98 14.51
CA SER A 78 -6.54 4.37 14.65
C SER A 78 -6.39 5.56 15.61
N SER A 79 -5.38 5.55 16.49
CA SER A 79 -5.08 6.69 17.38
C SER A 79 -4.69 7.95 16.61
N ARG A 80 -4.15 7.80 15.39
CA ARG A 80 -3.75 8.92 14.52
C ARG A 80 -4.92 9.86 14.21
N VAL A 81 -6.14 9.35 14.20
CA VAL A 81 -7.34 10.16 14.01
C VAL A 81 -7.46 11.20 15.13
N ASP A 82 -7.24 10.80 16.38
CA ASP A 82 -7.31 11.70 17.55
C ASP A 82 -6.14 12.68 17.59
N GLU A 83 -5.01 12.34 16.97
CA GLU A 83 -3.83 13.18 16.81
C GLU A 83 -3.93 14.17 15.64
N GLY A 84 -5.03 14.14 14.86
CA GLY A 84 -5.19 14.97 13.66
C GLY A 84 -4.40 14.47 12.43
N ASN A 85 -3.88 13.25 12.49
CA ASN A 85 -3.04 12.60 11.47
C ASN A 85 -3.78 11.45 10.77
N GLY A 86 -5.12 11.50 10.69
CA GLY A 86 -5.92 10.51 9.98
C GLY A 86 -5.58 10.47 8.48
N MET A 87 -5.71 9.29 7.87
CA MET A 87 -5.45 9.09 6.44
C MET A 87 -6.68 9.32 5.54
N SER A 88 -7.87 9.49 6.12
CA SER A 88 -9.13 9.71 5.37
C SER A 88 -9.01 10.90 4.42
N GLY A 89 -9.15 10.64 3.12
CA GLY A 89 -9.05 11.66 2.06
C GLY A 89 -7.61 12.14 1.78
N VAL A 90 -6.61 11.63 2.49
CA VAL A 90 -5.19 11.95 2.31
C VAL A 90 -4.45 10.78 1.66
N GLY A 91 -4.68 9.57 2.16
CA GLY A 91 -3.97 8.37 1.72
C GLY A 91 -2.49 8.32 2.12
N ILE A 92 -1.87 7.17 1.87
CA ILE A 92 -0.43 7.00 1.96
C ILE A 92 0.22 7.66 0.75
N GLN A 93 1.02 8.69 1.00
CA GLN A 93 1.71 9.41 -0.08
C GLN A 93 2.76 8.54 -0.76
N PRO A 94 2.93 8.61 -2.09
CA PRO A 94 4.00 7.92 -2.79
C PRO A 94 5.37 8.57 -2.47
N ASN A 95 6.47 7.89 -2.82
CA ASN A 95 7.79 8.51 -2.81
C ASN A 95 7.95 9.48 -4.00
N VAL A 96 7.40 9.11 -5.16
CA VAL A 96 7.37 9.91 -6.38
C VAL A 96 5.93 10.11 -6.80
N TYR A 97 5.44 11.34 -6.70
CA TYR A 97 4.09 11.69 -7.14
C TYR A 97 4.03 11.87 -8.66
N LEU A 98 3.12 11.14 -9.30
CA LEU A 98 2.77 11.28 -10.71
C LEU A 98 1.32 11.73 -10.83
N PRO A 99 1.04 12.95 -11.33
CA PRO A 99 -0.32 13.41 -11.51
C PRO A 99 -1.00 12.65 -12.66
N TRP A 100 -2.28 12.34 -12.48
CA TRP A 100 -3.10 11.82 -13.58
C TRP A 100 -3.20 12.85 -14.71
N THR A 101 -3.14 12.36 -15.94
CA THR A 101 -3.35 13.14 -17.17
C THR A 101 -4.22 12.34 -18.13
N PRO A 102 -4.95 12.97 -19.07
CA PRO A 102 -5.72 12.25 -20.08
C PRO A 102 -4.91 11.23 -20.90
N SER A 103 -3.59 11.44 -21.05
CA SER A 103 -2.71 10.48 -21.71
C SER A 103 -2.65 9.11 -21.02
N HIS A 104 -3.00 9.02 -19.73
CA HIS A 104 -3.13 7.74 -19.02
C HIS A 104 -4.26 6.85 -19.58
N LEU A 105 -5.17 7.41 -20.38
CA LEU A 105 -6.21 6.63 -21.06
C LEU A 105 -5.66 5.86 -22.27
N GLU A 106 -4.55 6.32 -22.85
CA GLU A 106 -3.97 5.79 -24.08
C GLU A 106 -2.73 4.93 -23.82
N GLN A 107 -2.04 5.18 -22.70
CA GLN A 107 -0.82 4.48 -22.31
C GLN A 107 -0.66 4.42 -20.80
N ASP A 108 0.05 3.41 -20.32
CA ASP A 108 0.40 3.28 -18.90
C ASP A 108 1.65 4.10 -18.57
N ILE A 109 1.43 5.38 -18.26
CA ILE A 109 2.50 6.33 -17.93
C ILE A 109 3.20 5.91 -16.63
N ASP A 110 2.44 5.45 -15.64
CA ASP A 110 2.95 5.01 -14.36
C ASP A 110 3.93 3.84 -14.53
N LEU A 111 3.54 2.84 -15.33
CA LEU A 111 4.39 1.70 -15.66
C LEU A 111 5.64 2.09 -16.45
N ASN A 112 5.51 2.97 -17.45
CA ASN A 112 6.65 3.42 -18.24
C ASN A 112 7.69 4.11 -17.35
N ILE A 113 7.27 5.01 -16.47
CA ILE A 113 8.16 5.70 -15.53
C ILE A 113 8.77 4.71 -14.54
N ALA A 114 7.99 3.73 -14.04
CA ALA A 114 8.51 2.69 -13.15
C ALA A 114 9.58 1.82 -13.82
N ILE A 115 9.39 1.45 -15.09
CA ILE A 115 10.36 0.69 -15.88
C ILE A 115 11.64 1.51 -16.05
N GLU A 116 11.52 2.77 -16.48
CA GLU A 116 12.66 3.67 -16.63
C GLU A 116 13.43 3.79 -15.31
N ASP A 117 12.74 4.03 -14.20
CA ASP A 117 13.37 4.13 -12.89
C ASP A 117 14.06 2.83 -12.46
N CYS A 118 13.42 1.68 -12.68
CA CYS A 118 13.97 0.37 -12.34
C CYS A 118 15.29 0.07 -13.08
N PHE A 119 15.45 0.58 -14.31
CA PHE A 119 16.63 0.31 -15.15
C PHE A 119 17.66 1.45 -15.25
N LYS A 120 17.41 2.62 -14.62
CA LYS A 120 18.33 3.79 -14.66
C LYS A 120 19.76 3.53 -14.14
N GLU A 121 20.00 2.47 -13.37
CA GLU A 121 21.32 2.13 -12.82
C GLU A 121 22.08 1.03 -13.61
N ARG A 122 21.79 0.84 -14.90
CA ARG A 122 22.46 -0.16 -15.76
C ARG A 122 23.51 0.41 -16.74
N VAL A 123 24.07 1.59 -16.45
CA VAL A 123 25.20 2.16 -17.23
C VAL A 123 26.43 2.26 -16.34
#